data_AF-A0A6P6C7W1-F1
#
_entry.id   AF-A0A6P6C7W1-F1
#
_cell.length_a   1.000
_cell.length_b   1.000
_cell.length_c   1.000
_cell.angle_alpha   90.00
_cell.angle_beta   90.00
_cell.angle_gamma   90.00
#
_symmetry.space_group_name_H-M   'P 1'
#
loop_
_entity.id
_entity.type
_entity.pdbx_description
1 polymer ?
#
loop_
_entity_poly.entity_id
_entity_poly.type
_entity_poly.pdbx_seq_one_letter_code
_entity_poly.pdbx_strand_id
1 'polypeptide(L)'
;MRKWSYQKKRLETQQKKNNQLKCLSSEGQTKDTSLKQVKIASSKRKTWQPLSKSSREYLQTMMETVIIAILSNSGRENEQIQYQLNCLKKRLLQLCETLKVPPKKLQDLTSVSSLLKMERAKYRTNEEGLTLLQEEIDKIVETTESMTGSIQALKNKIQILTSEVEEEEEKIKQMFQIDSGVLSLPELSQKSLKAPTLQKEILAQIPNQNPLLKDLDILHNSSQMKNMLTFIEEAYERLDAS
;
A
#
# COMPACT_ATOMS: atom_id res chain seq x y z
N MET A 1 -17.40 -66.40 71.17
CA MET A 1 -16.58 -65.23 70.78
C MET A 1 -16.59 -64.91 69.27
N ARG A 2 -17.68 -65.10 68.50
CA ARG A 2 -17.71 -64.73 67.04
C ARG A 2 -18.64 -63.56 66.68
N LYS A 3 -19.65 -63.25 67.50
CA LYS A 3 -20.55 -62.11 67.25
C LYS A 3 -19.91 -60.74 67.50
N TRP A 4 -18.93 -60.64 68.41
CA TRP A 4 -18.23 -59.40 68.73
C TRP A 4 -17.26 -58.94 67.63
N SER A 5 -16.56 -59.87 66.97
CA SER A 5 -15.66 -59.54 65.85
C SER A 5 -16.40 -59.05 64.60
N TYR A 6 -17.62 -59.55 64.33
CA TYR A 6 -18.42 -59.10 63.20
C TYR A 6 -18.96 -57.67 63.39
N GLN A 7 -19.40 -57.32 64.60
CA GLN A 7 -19.84 -55.97 64.94
C GLN A 7 -18.69 -54.95 64.86
N LYS A 8 -17.51 -55.30 65.39
CA LYS A 8 -16.31 -54.44 65.33
C LYS A 8 -15.83 -54.20 63.89
N LYS A 9 -15.80 -55.23 63.05
CA LYS A 9 -15.40 -55.13 61.64
C LYS A 9 -16.38 -54.30 60.79
N ARG A 10 -17.67 -54.29 61.16
CA ARG A 10 -18.72 -53.48 60.51
C ARG A 10 -18.64 -52.01 60.91
N LEU A 11 -18.28 -51.72 62.16
CA LEU A 11 -18.03 -50.35 62.63
C LEU A 11 -16.75 -49.77 62.01
N GLU A 12 -15.66 -50.54 61.95
CA GLU A 12 -14.41 -50.10 61.32
C GLU A 12 -14.54 -49.83 59.82
N THR A 13 -15.37 -50.61 59.10
CA THR A 13 -15.65 -50.36 57.67
C THR A 13 -16.59 -49.17 57.43
N GLN A 14 -17.52 -48.89 58.34
CA GLN A 14 -18.33 -47.66 58.33
C GLN A 14 -17.47 -46.42 58.61
N GLN A 15 -16.54 -46.52 59.58
CA GLN A 15 -15.64 -45.43 59.95
C GLN A 15 -14.60 -45.14 58.85
N LYS A 16 -14.08 -46.17 58.15
CA LYS A 16 -13.22 -45.99 56.97
C LYS A 16 -13.94 -45.34 55.78
N LYS A 17 -15.23 -45.68 55.54
CA LYS A 17 -16.04 -45.03 54.50
C LYS A 17 -16.34 -43.57 54.83
N ASN A 18 -16.57 -43.23 56.10
CA ASN A 18 -16.80 -41.85 56.50
C ASN A 18 -15.53 -40.99 56.41
N ASN A 19 -14.35 -41.58 56.67
CA ASN A 19 -13.07 -40.89 56.54
C ASN A 19 -12.63 -40.68 55.07
N GLN A 20 -13.03 -41.56 54.14
CA GLN A 20 -12.82 -41.34 52.71
C GLN A 20 -13.72 -40.22 52.14
N LEU A 21 -14.93 -40.03 52.67
CA LEU A 21 -15.79 -38.88 52.35
C LEU A 21 -15.25 -37.56 52.94
N LYS A 22 -14.43 -37.63 53.99
CA LYS A 22 -13.85 -36.47 54.67
C LYS A 22 -12.57 -35.92 54.04
N CYS A 23 -11.98 -36.63 53.06
CA CYS A 23 -10.75 -36.21 52.35
C CYS A 23 -10.98 -35.31 51.12
N LEU A 24 -12.18 -34.75 50.93
CA LEU A 24 -12.42 -33.71 49.91
C LEU A 24 -12.69 -32.32 50.51
N SER A 25 -12.57 -32.16 51.82
CA SER A 25 -12.52 -30.84 52.45
C SER A 25 -11.04 -30.45 52.59
N SER A 26 -10.44 -30.02 51.49
CA SER A 26 -9.13 -29.37 51.53
C SER A 26 -9.29 -28.04 52.28
N GLU A 27 -8.83 -28.02 53.52
CA GLU A 27 -8.58 -26.80 54.30
C GLU A 27 -7.36 -26.11 53.69
N GLY A 28 -7.58 -25.50 52.52
CA GLY A 28 -6.63 -24.65 51.83
C GLY A 28 -7.00 -23.21 52.10
N GLN A 29 -6.16 -22.54 52.88
CA GLN A 29 -6.25 -21.12 53.19
C GLN A 29 -5.90 -20.30 51.94
N THR A 30 -6.81 -20.26 50.96
CA THR A 30 -6.74 -19.32 49.84
C THR A 30 -7.54 -18.09 50.18
N LYS A 31 -6.88 -16.92 50.15
CA LYS A 31 -7.47 -15.60 50.32
C LYS A 31 -8.65 -15.47 49.34
N ASP A 32 -9.87 -15.60 49.86
CA ASP A 32 -11.09 -15.51 49.09
C ASP A 32 -11.21 -14.12 48.46
N THR A 33 -11.01 -14.04 47.14
CA THR A 33 -11.75 -13.09 46.33
C THR A 33 -13.21 -13.46 46.49
N SER A 34 -13.88 -12.85 47.48
CA SER A 34 -15.28 -13.10 47.78
C SER A 34 -16.13 -12.74 46.57
N LEU A 35 -16.43 -13.73 45.73
CA LEU A 35 -17.40 -13.62 44.66
C LEU A 35 -18.71 -13.22 45.33
N LYS A 36 -19.18 -11.99 45.09
CA LYS A 36 -20.46 -11.49 45.61
C LYS A 36 -21.55 -12.44 45.15
N GLN A 37 -21.95 -13.37 46.02
CA GLN A 37 -23.09 -14.23 45.75
C GLN A 37 -24.33 -13.36 45.68
N VAL A 38 -24.83 -13.15 44.46
CA VAL A 38 -26.09 -12.45 44.25
C VAL A 38 -27.19 -13.33 44.81
N LYS A 39 -27.65 -13.05 46.03
CA LYS A 39 -28.82 -13.68 46.63
C LYS A 39 -30.06 -13.23 45.85
N ILE A 40 -30.44 -14.01 44.84
CA ILE A 40 -31.69 -13.81 44.12
C ILE A 40 -32.84 -14.25 45.03
N ALA A 41 -33.76 -13.32 45.31
CA ALA A 41 -34.97 -13.54 46.09
C ALA A 41 -35.75 -14.75 45.56
N SER A 42 -36.25 -15.59 46.47
CA SER A 42 -36.97 -16.84 46.14
C SER A 42 -38.19 -16.60 45.24
N SER A 43 -38.84 -15.44 45.36
CA SER A 43 -39.95 -15.02 44.50
C SER A 43 -39.57 -14.94 43.02
N LYS A 44 -38.37 -14.46 42.68
CA LYS A 44 -37.89 -14.36 41.30
C LYS A 44 -37.49 -15.71 40.70
N ARG A 45 -37.25 -16.75 41.52
CA ARG A 45 -36.95 -18.11 41.05
C ARG A 45 -38.20 -18.91 40.68
N LYS A 46 -39.40 -18.43 41.03
CA LYS A 46 -40.66 -19.09 40.68
C LYS A 46 -40.96 -19.05 39.17
N THR A 47 -40.44 -18.05 38.46
CA THR A 47 -40.60 -17.89 37.00
C THR A 47 -39.50 -18.60 36.20
N TRP A 48 -38.55 -19.25 36.87
CA TRP A 48 -37.44 -19.94 36.21
C TRP A 48 -37.92 -21.24 35.58
N GLN A 49 -37.54 -21.44 34.32
CA GLN A 49 -37.94 -22.59 33.54
C GLN A 49 -36.84 -23.67 33.61
N PRO A 50 -37.20 -24.96 33.50
CA PRO A 50 -36.21 -26.01 33.27
C PRO A 50 -35.38 -25.69 32.02
N LEU A 51 -34.12 -26.13 32.03
CA LEU A 51 -33.21 -25.96 30.89
C LEU A 51 -33.84 -26.55 29.60
N SER A 52 -33.79 -25.80 28.49
CA SER A 52 -34.43 -26.22 27.23
C SER A 52 -33.77 -27.47 26.66
N LYS A 53 -34.55 -28.33 25.99
CA LYS A 53 -34.05 -29.57 25.39
C LYS A 53 -32.85 -29.34 24.45
N SER A 54 -32.94 -28.34 23.58
CA SER A 54 -31.86 -27.96 22.65
C SER A 54 -30.56 -27.57 23.35
N SER A 55 -30.64 -26.84 24.46
CA SER A 55 -29.45 -26.45 25.22
C SER A 55 -28.83 -27.63 25.97
N ARG A 56 -29.65 -28.59 26.43
CA ARG A 56 -29.17 -29.85 27.01
C ARG A 56 -28.45 -30.70 25.99
N GLU A 57 -29.03 -30.85 24.80
CA GLU A 57 -28.41 -31.57 23.68
C GLU A 57 -27.07 -30.93 23.30
N TYR A 58 -27.02 -29.59 23.16
CA TYR A 58 -25.77 -28.88 22.90
C TYR A 58 -24.71 -29.09 23.99
N LEU A 59 -25.08 -28.97 25.27
CA LEU A 59 -24.16 -29.24 26.38
C LEU A 59 -23.67 -30.69 26.38
N GLN A 60 -24.55 -31.64 26.06
CA GLN A 60 -24.20 -33.04 25.93
C GLN A 60 -23.19 -33.25 24.79
N THR A 61 -23.44 -32.68 23.60
CA THR A 61 -22.51 -32.74 22.46
C THR A 61 -21.15 -32.12 22.82
N MET A 62 -21.13 -30.95 23.46
CA MET A 62 -19.89 -30.31 23.93
C MET A 62 -19.10 -31.21 24.89
N MET A 63 -19.77 -31.82 25.87
CA MET A 63 -19.12 -32.76 26.79
C MET A 63 -18.58 -33.98 26.04
N GLU A 64 -19.34 -34.54 25.09
CA GLU A 64 -18.89 -35.64 24.24
C GLU A 64 -17.65 -35.27 23.43
N THR A 65 -17.64 -34.09 22.80
CA THR A 65 -16.49 -33.58 22.05
C THR A 65 -15.25 -33.43 22.94
N VAL A 66 -15.40 -32.87 24.14
CA VAL A 66 -14.29 -32.72 25.09
C VAL A 66 -13.77 -34.07 25.57
N ILE A 67 -14.67 -35.03 25.85
CA ILE A 67 -14.29 -36.39 26.21
C ILE A 67 -13.50 -37.04 25.07
N ILE A 68 -13.97 -36.94 23.83
CA ILE A 68 -13.27 -37.45 22.65
C ILE A 68 -11.89 -36.80 22.52
N ALA A 69 -11.79 -35.47 22.64
CA ALA A 69 -10.51 -34.76 22.54
C ALA A 69 -9.50 -35.20 23.61
N ILE A 70 -9.95 -35.38 24.86
CA ILE A 70 -9.11 -35.86 25.96
C ILE A 70 -8.63 -37.29 25.68
N LEU A 71 -9.53 -38.17 25.25
CA LEU A 71 -9.21 -39.56 24.95
C LEU A 71 -8.22 -39.66 23.78
N SER A 72 -8.41 -38.87 22.72
CA SER A 72 -7.51 -38.81 21.57
C SER A 72 -6.11 -38.31 21.91
N ASN A 73 -5.98 -37.37 22.86
CA ASN A 73 -4.67 -36.88 23.32
C ASN A 73 -3.97 -37.85 24.28
N SER A 74 -4.74 -38.70 24.96
CA SER A 74 -4.22 -39.68 25.90
C SER A 74 -3.80 -40.95 25.12
N GLY A 75 -2.59 -40.99 24.56
CA GLY A 75 -2.10 -42.03 23.64
C GLY A 75 -1.98 -43.48 24.16
N ARG A 76 -2.77 -43.90 25.17
CA ARG A 76 -2.89 -45.27 25.69
C ARG A 76 -4.37 -45.69 25.78
N GLU A 77 -4.64 -46.98 25.90
CA GLU A 77 -5.98 -47.49 26.26
C GLU A 77 -6.36 -46.98 27.66
N ASN A 78 -7.10 -45.88 27.70
CA ASN A 78 -7.49 -45.19 28.92
C ASN A 78 -8.96 -45.46 29.28
N GLU A 79 -9.34 -46.74 29.29
CA GLU A 79 -10.68 -47.21 29.62
C GLU A 79 -11.17 -46.67 30.97
N GLN A 80 -10.26 -46.58 31.95
CA GLN A 80 -10.54 -46.01 33.26
C GLN A 80 -10.87 -44.50 33.20
N ILE A 81 -10.15 -43.74 32.37
CA ILE A 81 -10.40 -42.31 32.18
C ILE A 81 -11.74 -42.12 31.46
N GLN A 82 -11.99 -42.92 30.42
CA GLN A 82 -13.27 -42.91 29.70
C GLN A 82 -14.44 -43.23 30.63
N TYR A 83 -14.31 -44.23 31.51
CA TYR A 83 -15.32 -44.59 32.50
C TYR A 83 -15.59 -43.42 33.45
N GLN A 84 -14.55 -42.82 34.02
CA GLN A 84 -14.68 -41.69 34.96
C GLN A 84 -15.32 -40.48 34.29
N LEU A 85 -14.89 -40.13 33.08
CA LEU A 85 -15.46 -39.02 32.31
C LEU A 85 -16.94 -39.26 31.96
N ASN A 86 -17.30 -40.49 31.59
CA ASN A 86 -18.70 -40.84 31.34
C ASN A 86 -19.56 -40.80 32.60
N CYS A 87 -19.03 -41.20 33.76
CA CYS A 87 -19.72 -41.05 35.04
C CYS A 87 -19.95 -39.57 35.39
N LEU A 88 -18.94 -38.72 35.19
CA LEU A 88 -19.06 -37.27 35.40
C LEU A 88 -20.09 -36.66 34.46
N LYS A 89 -20.06 -37.01 33.17
CA LYS A 89 -21.06 -36.60 32.18
C LYS A 89 -22.47 -36.94 32.65
N LYS A 90 -22.74 -38.20 33.01
CA LYS A 90 -24.07 -38.64 33.48
C LYS A 90 -24.54 -37.85 34.70
N ARG A 91 -23.67 -37.66 35.69
CA ARG A 91 -23.99 -36.89 36.91
C ARG A 91 -24.30 -35.43 36.60
N LEU A 92 -23.53 -34.81 35.70
CA LEU A 92 -23.74 -33.43 35.32
C LEU A 92 -25.03 -33.23 34.51
N LEU A 93 -25.33 -34.14 33.59
CA LEU A 93 -26.59 -34.13 32.84
C LEU A 93 -27.80 -34.24 33.76
N GLN A 94 -27.75 -35.11 34.78
CA GLN A 94 -28.80 -35.23 35.79
C GLN A 94 -29.01 -33.94 36.60
N LEU A 95 -27.91 -33.22 36.91
CA LEU A 95 -28.02 -31.90 37.54
C LEU A 95 -28.65 -30.88 36.58
N CYS A 96 -28.28 -30.91 35.30
CA CYS A 96 -28.85 -30.03 34.27
C CYS A 96 -30.36 -30.28 34.04
N GLU A 97 -30.88 -31.48 34.30
CA GLU A 97 -32.33 -31.77 34.24
C GLU A 97 -33.12 -31.07 35.33
N THR A 98 -32.56 -31.00 36.54
CA THR A 98 -33.18 -30.36 37.71
C THR A 98 -32.88 -28.86 37.81
N LEU A 99 -31.91 -28.38 37.03
CA LEU A 99 -31.49 -26.99 37.01
C LEU A 99 -32.58 -26.11 36.38
N LYS A 100 -33.11 -25.20 37.20
CA LYS A 100 -33.98 -24.11 36.74
C LYS A 100 -33.13 -22.93 36.34
N VAL A 101 -33.48 -22.29 35.23
CA VAL A 101 -32.72 -21.20 34.62
C VAL A 101 -33.66 -20.02 34.40
N PRO A 102 -33.18 -18.76 34.54
CA PRO A 102 -33.97 -17.60 34.17
C PRO A 102 -34.51 -17.71 32.74
N PRO A 103 -35.78 -17.32 32.48
CA PRO A 103 -36.32 -17.33 31.13
C PRO A 103 -35.53 -16.36 30.24
N LYS A 104 -35.10 -16.83 29.07
CA LYS A 104 -34.40 -16.00 28.08
C LYS A 104 -35.36 -14.95 27.52
N LYS A 105 -34.96 -13.67 27.49
CA LYS A 105 -35.69 -12.63 26.76
C LYS A 105 -35.44 -12.85 25.26
N LEU A 106 -36.40 -13.48 24.57
CA LEU A 106 -36.30 -13.82 23.14
C LEU A 106 -36.18 -12.60 22.21
N GLN A 107 -36.49 -11.39 22.69
CA GLN A 107 -36.33 -10.15 21.92
C GLN A 107 -34.88 -9.90 21.48
N ASP A 108 -33.91 -10.30 22.30
CA ASP A 108 -32.47 -10.16 21.99
C ASP A 108 -32.03 -11.08 20.84
N LEU A 109 -32.81 -12.13 20.52
CA LEU A 109 -32.49 -13.04 19.42
C LEU A 109 -33.00 -12.50 18.07
N THR A 110 -34.13 -11.80 18.08
CA THR A 110 -34.69 -11.15 16.89
C THR A 110 -33.79 -10.03 16.39
N SER A 111 -33.15 -9.27 17.30
CA SER A 111 -32.16 -8.25 16.96
C SER A 111 -30.90 -8.84 16.33
N VAL A 112 -30.45 -10.02 16.78
CA VAL A 112 -29.33 -10.74 16.15
C VAL A 112 -29.69 -11.22 14.75
N SER A 113 -30.92 -11.71 14.54
CA SER A 113 -31.40 -12.13 13.21
C SER A 113 -31.49 -10.96 12.22
N SER A 114 -32.01 -9.81 12.65
CA SER A 114 -32.04 -8.61 11.80
C SER A 114 -30.64 -8.07 11.49
N LEU A 115 -29.74 -8.09 12.48
CA LEU A 115 -28.33 -7.73 12.28
C LEU A 115 -27.65 -8.65 11.25
N LEU A 116 -27.86 -9.96 11.34
CA LEU A 116 -27.30 -10.93 10.40
C LEU A 116 -27.82 -10.71 8.98
N LYS A 117 -29.10 -10.37 8.80
CA LYS A 117 -29.66 -10.04 7.47
C LYS A 117 -29.05 -8.76 6.90
N MET A 118 -28.89 -7.74 7.73
CA MET A 118 -28.24 -6.48 7.34
C MET A 118 -26.78 -6.72 6.93
N GLU A 119 -26.05 -7.51 7.70
CA GLU A 119 -24.65 -7.84 7.39
C GLU A 119 -24.52 -8.60 6.07
N ARG A 120 -25.40 -9.57 5.82
CA ARG A 120 -25.45 -10.29 4.54
C ARG A 120 -25.75 -9.37 3.36
N ALA A 121 -26.66 -8.41 3.52
CA ALA A 121 -26.97 -7.44 2.47
C ALA A 121 -25.74 -6.57 2.14
N LYS A 122 -25.04 -6.07 3.17
CA LYS A 122 -23.78 -5.33 3.01
C LYS A 122 -22.69 -6.16 2.33
N TYR A 123 -22.57 -7.43 2.71
CA TYR A 123 -21.62 -8.34 2.08
C TYR A 123 -21.90 -8.46 0.57
N ARG A 124 -23.17 -8.60 0.16
CA ARG A 124 -23.53 -8.68 -1.26
C ARG A 124 -23.21 -7.41 -2.03
N THR A 125 -23.55 -6.25 -1.49
CA THR A 125 -23.21 -4.96 -2.15
C THR A 125 -21.71 -4.77 -2.25
N ASN A 126 -20.94 -5.23 -1.27
CA ASN A 126 -19.48 -5.15 -1.30
C ASN A 126 -18.89 -6.13 -2.33
N GLU A 127 -19.44 -7.34 -2.45
CA GLU A 127 -19.06 -8.32 -3.45
C GLU A 127 -19.29 -7.77 -4.87
N GLU A 128 -20.46 -7.18 -5.12
CA GLU A 128 -20.77 -6.50 -6.39
C GLU A 128 -19.80 -5.32 -6.65
N GLY A 129 -19.53 -4.50 -5.63
CA GLY A 129 -18.56 -3.41 -5.73
C GLY A 129 -17.14 -3.90 -6.04
N LEU A 130 -16.72 -5.03 -5.46
CA LEU A 130 -15.43 -5.66 -5.77
C LEU A 130 -15.37 -6.15 -7.22
N THR A 131 -16.45 -6.73 -7.75
CA THR A 131 -16.48 -7.15 -9.16
C THR A 131 -16.37 -5.97 -10.12
N LEU A 132 -17.04 -4.85 -9.83
CA LEU A 132 -16.92 -3.63 -10.64
C LEU A 132 -15.51 -3.04 -10.61
N LEU A 133 -14.87 -3.01 -9.44
CA LEU A 133 -13.50 -2.54 -9.30
C LEU A 133 -12.52 -3.42 -10.09
N GLN A 134 -12.72 -4.74 -10.09
CA GLN A 134 -11.89 -5.65 -10.88
C GLN A 134 -12.05 -5.39 -12.38
N GLU A 135 -13.29 -5.20 -12.86
CA GLU A 135 -13.55 -4.86 -14.26
C GLU A 135 -12.89 -3.54 -14.68
N GLU A 136 -12.92 -2.53 -13.81
CA GLU A 136 -12.24 -1.25 -14.07
C GLU A 136 -10.71 -1.41 -14.12
N ILE A 137 -10.12 -2.21 -13.23
CA ILE A 137 -8.70 -2.54 -13.26
C ILE A 137 -8.34 -3.24 -14.57
N ASP A 138 -9.10 -4.26 -14.97
CA ASP A 138 -8.83 -5.03 -16.19
C ASP A 138 -8.87 -4.12 -17.43
N LYS A 139 -9.82 -3.18 -17.49
CA LYS A 139 -9.89 -2.17 -18.55
C LYS A 139 -8.68 -1.23 -18.55
N ILE A 140 -8.24 -0.77 -17.38
CA ILE A 140 -7.05 0.08 -17.25
C ILE A 140 -5.79 -0.69 -17.69
N VAL A 141 -5.69 -1.97 -17.35
CA VAL A 141 -4.58 -2.82 -17.79
C VAL A 141 -4.58 -2.97 -19.31
N GLU A 142 -5.70 -3.33 -19.92
CA GLU A 142 -5.82 -3.48 -21.38
C GLU A 142 -5.42 -2.18 -22.12
N THR A 143 -5.93 -1.04 -21.66
CA THR A 143 -5.56 0.27 -22.22
C THR A 143 -4.09 0.59 -22.06
N THR A 144 -3.50 0.28 -20.91
CA THR A 144 -2.07 0.49 -20.63
C THR A 144 -1.20 -0.41 -21.51
N GLU A 145 -1.58 -1.66 -21.70
CA GLU A 145 -0.89 -2.60 -22.59
C GLU A 145 -0.93 -2.13 -24.05
N SER A 146 -2.09 -1.70 -24.54
CA SER A 146 -2.25 -1.12 -25.88
C SER A 146 -1.41 0.13 -26.09
N MET A 147 -1.39 1.04 -25.10
CA MET A 147 -0.53 2.23 -25.13
C MET A 147 0.96 1.86 -25.13
N THR A 148 1.36 0.89 -24.32
CA THR A 148 2.74 0.40 -24.26
C THR A 148 3.18 -0.19 -25.61
N GLY A 149 2.32 -1.00 -26.24
CA GLY A 149 2.55 -1.52 -27.60
C GLY A 149 2.71 -0.40 -28.64
N SER A 150 1.88 0.63 -28.55
CA SER A 150 1.96 1.81 -29.43
C SER A 150 3.27 2.59 -29.23
N ILE A 151 3.69 2.80 -27.98
CA ILE A 151 4.96 3.44 -27.65
C ILE A 151 6.14 2.65 -28.22
N GLN A 152 6.14 1.32 -28.06
CA GLN A 152 7.20 0.46 -28.59
C GLN A 152 7.25 0.51 -30.13
N ALA A 153 6.09 0.50 -30.79
CA ALA A 153 6.02 0.64 -32.24
C ALA A 153 6.58 1.99 -32.73
N LEU A 154 6.25 3.08 -32.05
CA LEU A 154 6.80 4.41 -32.35
C LEU A 154 8.31 4.48 -32.10
N LYS A 155 8.79 3.89 -31.01
CA LYS A 155 10.23 3.81 -30.70
C LYS A 155 10.99 3.08 -31.81
N ASN A 156 10.45 1.96 -32.30
CA ASN A 156 11.06 1.23 -33.41
C ASN A 156 11.09 2.07 -34.70
N LYS A 157 10.01 2.80 -35.01
CA LYS A 157 9.97 3.70 -36.17
C LYS A 157 11.01 4.82 -36.07
N ILE A 158 11.13 5.44 -34.91
CA ILE A 158 12.14 6.48 -34.65
C ILE A 158 13.54 5.89 -34.87
N GLN A 159 13.83 4.71 -34.32
CA GLN A 159 15.13 4.06 -34.48
C GLN A 159 15.47 3.79 -35.95
N ILE A 160 14.51 3.29 -36.74
CA ILE A 160 14.70 3.05 -38.19
C ILE A 160 15.01 4.36 -38.91
N LEU A 161 14.20 5.41 -38.69
CA LEU A 161 14.40 6.71 -39.31
C LEU A 161 15.74 7.33 -38.90
N THR A 162 16.16 7.18 -37.64
CA THR A 162 17.47 7.64 -37.18
C THR A 162 18.59 6.94 -37.94
N SER A 163 18.52 5.62 -38.13
CA SER A 163 19.54 4.91 -38.92
C SER A 163 19.55 5.30 -40.39
N GLU A 164 18.38 5.56 -40.99
CA GLU A 164 18.27 5.98 -42.39
C GLU A 164 18.85 7.38 -42.60
N VAL A 165 18.56 8.31 -41.68
CA VAL A 165 19.16 9.66 -41.68
C VAL A 165 20.67 9.59 -41.52
N GLU A 166 21.18 8.77 -40.60
CA GLU A 166 22.62 8.61 -40.40
C GLU A 166 23.31 8.00 -41.63
N GLU A 167 22.70 7.02 -42.30
CA GLU A 167 23.21 6.47 -43.56
C GLU A 167 23.26 7.53 -44.67
N GLU A 168 22.22 8.35 -44.79
CA GLU A 168 22.18 9.42 -45.80
C GLU A 168 23.19 10.54 -45.50
N GLU A 169 23.38 10.90 -44.22
CA GLU A 169 24.42 11.84 -43.81
C GLU A 169 25.82 11.32 -44.16
N GLU A 170 26.09 10.03 -43.94
CA GLU A 170 27.38 9.42 -44.33
C GLU A 170 27.57 9.39 -45.86
N LYS A 171 26.51 9.13 -46.64
CA LYS A 171 26.55 9.24 -48.11
C LYS A 171 26.86 10.66 -48.55
N ILE A 172 26.23 11.67 -47.95
CA ILE A 172 26.51 13.08 -48.22
C ILE A 172 27.97 13.40 -47.88
N LYS A 173 28.46 13.00 -46.70
CA LYS A 173 29.86 13.22 -46.32
C LYS A 173 30.84 12.59 -47.33
N GLN A 174 30.56 11.37 -47.79
CA GLN A 174 31.37 10.69 -48.81
C GLN A 174 31.29 11.39 -50.17
N MET A 175 30.09 11.75 -50.62
CA MET A 175 29.85 12.36 -51.94
C MET A 175 30.47 13.75 -52.03
N PHE A 176 30.43 14.50 -50.93
CA PHE A 176 30.93 15.86 -50.89
C PHE A 176 32.39 15.98 -50.43
N GLN A 177 33.10 14.88 -50.05
CA GLN A 177 34.43 14.92 -49.42
C GLN A 177 34.58 16.15 -48.52
N ILE A 178 33.61 16.39 -47.64
CA ILE A 178 33.64 17.56 -46.76
C ILE A 178 34.57 17.21 -45.61
N ASP A 179 35.86 17.21 -45.92
CA ASP A 179 36.86 17.49 -44.92
C ASP A 179 36.62 18.95 -44.51
N SER A 180 36.07 19.10 -43.31
CA SER A 180 35.75 20.34 -42.59
C SER A 180 35.96 21.67 -43.36
N GLY A 181 34.83 22.26 -43.77
CA GLY A 181 34.61 23.70 -43.60
C GLY A 181 35.01 24.60 -44.77
N VAL A 182 34.05 25.45 -45.13
CA VAL A 182 34.16 26.56 -46.07
C VAL A 182 34.16 26.08 -47.52
N LEU A 183 33.32 26.72 -48.35
CA LEU A 183 33.41 26.69 -49.81
C LEU A 183 34.88 26.56 -50.18
N SER A 184 35.25 25.58 -51.00
CA SER A 184 36.62 25.27 -51.44
C SER A 184 37.23 26.46 -52.21
N LEU A 185 37.45 27.54 -51.48
CA LEU A 185 37.98 28.81 -51.90
C LEU A 185 39.46 28.77 -51.53
N PRO A 186 40.35 29.16 -52.45
CA PRO A 186 41.76 29.30 -52.14
C PRO A 186 41.93 30.18 -50.90
N GLU A 187 42.69 29.70 -49.92
CA GLU A 187 42.98 30.44 -48.71
C GLU A 187 43.66 31.78 -49.10
N LEU A 188 42.94 32.90 -48.92
CA LEU A 188 43.45 34.21 -49.28
C LEU A 188 44.71 34.49 -48.45
N SER A 189 45.80 34.87 -49.12
CA SER A 189 47.09 34.98 -48.44
C SER A 189 47.01 35.95 -47.25
N GLN A 190 47.56 35.54 -46.11
CA GLN A 190 47.61 36.38 -44.90
C GLN A 190 48.31 37.72 -45.12
N LYS A 191 49.11 37.86 -46.17
CA LYS A 191 49.76 39.11 -46.58
C LYS A 191 48.75 40.14 -47.08
N SER A 192 47.66 39.71 -47.73
CA SER A 192 46.59 40.59 -48.18
C SER A 192 45.72 41.05 -47.02
N LEU A 193 45.42 40.16 -46.07
CA LEU A 193 44.59 40.48 -44.89
C LEU A 193 45.31 41.36 -43.85
N LYS A 194 46.64 41.25 -43.76
CA LYS A 194 47.47 42.05 -42.85
C LYS A 194 48.10 43.28 -43.52
N ALA A 195 47.80 43.54 -44.80
CA ALA A 195 48.27 44.73 -45.48
C ALA A 195 47.69 45.97 -44.78
N PRO A 196 48.50 47.00 -44.46
CA PRO A 196 47.97 48.28 -44.01
C PRO A 196 46.98 48.81 -45.05
N THR A 197 45.85 49.34 -44.61
CA THR A 197 44.92 50.03 -45.52
C THR A 197 45.67 51.15 -46.23
N LEU A 198 45.37 51.39 -47.52
CA LEU A 198 46.02 52.43 -48.34
C LEU A 198 46.11 53.78 -47.61
N GLN A 199 45.09 54.13 -46.83
CA GLN A 199 45.07 55.34 -45.99
C GLN A 199 46.23 55.39 -44.99
N LYS A 200 46.56 54.27 -44.32
CA LYS A 200 47.68 54.19 -43.37
C LYS A 200 49.03 54.28 -44.07
N GLU A 201 49.14 53.72 -45.27
CA GLU A 201 50.36 53.81 -46.08
C GLU A 201 50.61 55.24 -46.58
N ILE A 202 49.57 55.91 -47.08
CA ILE A 202 49.65 57.32 -47.52
C ILE A 202 49.99 58.23 -46.34
N LEU A 203 49.33 58.03 -45.19
CA LEU A 203 49.65 58.80 -43.98
C LEU A 203 51.11 58.62 -43.61
N ALA A 204 51.63 57.39 -43.56
CA ALA A 204 53.02 57.10 -43.18
C ALA A 204 54.08 57.83 -44.02
N GLN A 205 53.77 58.20 -45.28
CA GLN A 205 54.68 58.91 -46.17
C GLN A 205 54.72 60.43 -45.95
N ILE A 206 53.74 61.01 -45.25
CA ILE A 206 53.65 62.46 -45.01
C ILE A 206 54.45 62.83 -43.76
N PRO A 207 55.35 63.84 -43.78
CA PRO A 207 55.98 64.35 -42.56
C PRO A 207 54.98 65.14 -41.70
N ASN A 208 55.01 64.97 -40.38
CA ASN A 208 54.17 65.71 -39.41
C ASN A 208 52.65 65.38 -39.47
N GLN A 209 52.31 64.09 -39.49
CA GLN A 209 50.94 63.55 -39.70
C GLN A 209 49.94 63.90 -38.59
N ASN A 210 50.38 63.84 -37.33
CA ASN A 210 49.50 64.01 -36.18
C ASN A 210 48.86 65.41 -36.10
N PRO A 211 49.59 66.54 -36.29
CA PRO A 211 48.95 67.85 -36.34
C PRO A 211 48.06 68.02 -37.58
N LEU A 212 48.45 67.51 -38.74
CA LEU A 212 47.61 67.53 -39.95
C LEU A 212 46.26 66.82 -39.75
N LEU A 213 46.27 65.66 -39.07
CA LEU A 213 45.04 64.95 -38.73
C LEU A 213 44.16 65.74 -37.77
N LYS A 214 44.75 66.46 -36.80
CA LYS A 214 43.99 67.33 -35.89
C LYS A 214 43.39 68.53 -36.61
N ASP A 215 44.14 69.16 -37.50
CA ASP A 215 43.65 70.29 -38.29
C ASP A 215 42.54 69.85 -39.25
N LEU A 216 42.67 68.67 -39.86
CA LEU A 216 41.63 68.07 -40.70
C LEU A 216 40.37 67.73 -39.90
N ASP A 217 40.52 67.21 -38.68
CA ASP A 217 39.38 66.92 -37.80
C ASP A 217 38.67 68.20 -37.35
N ILE A 218 39.41 69.28 -37.06
CA ILE A 218 38.84 70.60 -36.78
C ILE A 218 38.09 71.13 -38.01
N LEU A 219 38.67 70.98 -39.21
CA LEU A 219 38.03 71.40 -40.47
C LEU A 219 36.75 70.60 -40.77
N HIS A 220 36.80 69.27 -40.61
CA HIS A 220 35.65 68.39 -40.82
C HIS A 220 34.50 68.69 -39.85
N ASN A 221 34.86 69.07 -38.62
CA ASN A 221 33.87 69.42 -37.59
C ASN A 221 33.38 70.88 -37.65
N SER A 222 33.95 71.70 -38.54
CA SER A 222 33.53 73.08 -38.75
C SER A 222 32.07 73.16 -39.22
N SER A 223 31.39 74.25 -38.88
CA SER A 223 30.00 74.45 -39.28
C SER A 223 29.84 74.54 -40.79
N GLN A 224 30.82 75.13 -41.48
CA GLN A 224 30.82 75.25 -42.94
C GLN A 224 30.89 73.88 -43.62
N MET A 225 31.79 73.00 -43.17
CA MET A 225 31.93 71.67 -43.75
C MET A 225 30.70 70.80 -43.50
N LYS A 226 30.12 70.86 -42.30
CA LYS A 226 28.87 70.16 -41.97
C LYS A 226 27.72 70.62 -42.86
N ASN A 227 27.58 71.93 -43.07
CA ASN A 227 26.55 72.47 -43.94
C ASN A 227 26.72 72.03 -45.40
N MET A 228 27.97 71.95 -45.89
CA MET A 228 28.21 71.40 -47.23
C MET A 228 27.89 69.90 -47.30
N LEU A 229 28.25 69.13 -46.28
CA LEU A 229 27.97 67.69 -46.25
C LEU A 229 26.46 67.43 -46.28
N THR A 230 25.68 68.15 -45.46
CA THR A 230 24.21 68.04 -45.47
C THR A 230 23.61 68.47 -46.81
N PHE A 231 24.20 69.48 -47.47
CA PHE A 231 23.76 69.90 -48.80
C PHE A 231 24.01 68.81 -49.86
N ILE A 232 25.18 68.17 -49.82
CA ILE A 232 25.52 67.07 -50.73
C ILE A 232 24.61 65.87 -50.47
N GLU A 233 24.39 65.52 -49.21
CA GLU A 233 23.51 64.42 -48.80
C GLU A 233 22.07 64.66 -49.28
N GLU A 234 21.52 65.87 -49.10
CA GLU A 234 20.18 66.20 -49.64
C GLU A 234 20.14 66.14 -51.17
N ALA A 235 21.21 66.52 -51.86
CA ALA A 235 21.29 66.42 -53.31
C ALA A 235 21.31 64.95 -53.79
N TYR A 236 21.98 64.05 -53.07
CA TYR A 236 21.98 62.62 -53.37
C TYR A 236 20.62 61.97 -53.08
N GLU A 237 20.00 62.27 -51.94
CA GLU A 237 18.65 61.78 -51.61
C GLU A 237 17.61 62.19 -52.67
N ARG A 238 17.74 63.39 -53.23
CA ARG A 238 16.90 63.86 -54.34
C ARG A 238 17.19 63.16 -55.66
N LEU A 239 18.40 62.64 -55.86
CA LEU A 239 18.78 61.91 -57.07
C LEU A 239 18.31 60.45 -57.02
N ASP A 240 18.39 59.80 -55.85
CA ASP A 240 17.95 58.41 -55.64
C ASP A 240 16.43 58.27 -55.53
N ALA A 241 15.71 59.35 -55.22
CA ALA A 241 14.24 59.40 -55.22
C ALA A 241 13.62 59.68 -56.61
N SER A 242 14.45 59.82 -57.66
CA SER A 242 14.02 60.06 -59.05
C SER A 242 14.18 58.82 -59.94
#